data_AF-X8C9U1-F1
#
_entry.id   AF-X8C9U1-F1
#
_cell.length_a   1.000
_cell.length_b   1.000
_cell.length_c   1.000
_cell.angle_alpha   90.00
_cell.angle_beta   90.00
_cell.angle_gamma   90.00
#
_symmetry.space_group_name_H-M   'P 1'
#
loop_
_entity.id
_entity.type
_entity.pdbx_description
1 polymer ?
#
loop_
_entity_poly.entity_id
_entity_poly.type
_entity_poly.pdbx_seq_one_letter_code
_entity_poly.pdbx_strand_id
1 'polypeptide(L)'
;MRFSIAIPQFDYETFDAAGLRSFLTRAEELGFEGGWVLEQIVGPAPLLAPMELLAYCAACTERLRLGVGVLVTSLHEPLQLASAITAVDRLSHGRLDVGVAPGGGRRKFAAFGVDKDAFISYFTEGLELMKAAWSDDPRVTFHGRFREVDDLPVAPKPVQRPHPPIWFGASPRRPWPAPCGTAIRSWAPARRPPSRSPGPSPSCAASSTRNTRTPPGSPSPSGST
;
A
#
# COMPACT_ATOMS: atom_id res chain seq x y z
N MET A 1 -21.20 5.29 1.70
CA MET A 1 -20.04 4.38 1.65
C MET A 1 -18.94 5.10 0.88
N ARG A 2 -17.69 5.04 1.34
CA ARG A 2 -16.57 5.83 0.79
C ARG A 2 -15.63 4.90 0.03
N PHE A 3 -15.29 5.27 -1.20
CA PHE A 3 -14.49 4.45 -2.10
C PHE A 3 -13.23 5.19 -2.54
N SER A 4 -12.15 4.43 -2.72
CA SER A 4 -10.90 4.92 -3.28
C SER A 4 -10.46 4.03 -4.44
N ILE A 5 -9.63 4.57 -5.32
CA ILE A 5 -9.16 3.91 -6.54
C ILE A 5 -7.63 3.89 -6.59
N ALA A 6 -7.05 2.90 -7.28
CA ALA A 6 -5.61 2.87 -7.54
C ALA A 6 -5.29 3.80 -8.72
N ILE A 7 -4.30 4.68 -8.56
CA ILE A 7 -3.83 5.56 -9.63
C ILE A 7 -2.92 4.75 -10.58
N PRO A 8 -3.08 4.86 -11.91
CA PRO A 8 -2.15 4.27 -12.87
C PRO A 8 -0.72 4.78 -12.63
N GLN A 9 0.19 3.86 -12.30
CA GLN A 9 1.57 4.17 -11.91
C GLN A 9 2.63 3.46 -12.78
N PHE A 10 2.21 2.51 -13.62
CA PHE A 10 3.12 1.75 -14.47
C PHE A 10 3.50 2.57 -15.70
N ASP A 11 4.81 2.72 -15.93
CA ASP A 11 5.36 3.39 -17.11
C ASP A 11 6.34 2.45 -17.83
N TYR A 12 5.92 1.86 -18.94
CA TYR A 12 6.72 0.87 -19.65
C TYR A 12 7.68 1.47 -20.69
N GLU A 13 7.34 2.62 -21.25
CA GLU A 13 8.09 3.24 -22.36
C GLU A 13 7.91 4.74 -22.41
N THR A 14 6.67 5.23 -22.32
CA THR A 14 6.33 6.65 -22.40
C THR A 14 5.20 6.99 -21.45
N PHE A 15 5.43 8.01 -20.64
CA PHE A 15 4.46 8.52 -19.69
C PHE A 15 3.25 9.17 -20.39
N ASP A 16 2.07 8.55 -20.29
CA ASP A 16 0.81 9.09 -20.79
C ASP A 16 0.18 10.12 -19.82
N ALA A 17 0.71 11.34 -19.90
CA ALA A 17 0.25 12.47 -19.09
C ALA A 17 -1.23 12.83 -19.32
N ALA A 18 -1.73 12.66 -20.55
CA ALA A 18 -3.10 13.00 -20.92
C ALA A 18 -4.10 11.95 -20.41
N GLY A 19 -3.78 10.67 -20.58
CA GLY A 19 -4.57 9.56 -20.05
C GLY A 19 -4.64 9.59 -18.53
N LEU A 20 -3.52 9.86 -17.84
CA LEU A 20 -3.54 10.01 -16.38
C LEU A 20 -4.44 11.17 -15.93
N ARG A 21 -4.37 12.33 -16.59
CA ARG A 21 -5.25 13.47 -16.27
C ARG A 21 -6.72 13.11 -16.46
N SER A 22 -7.06 12.49 -17.59
CA SER A 22 -8.41 12.03 -17.89
C SER A 22 -8.93 11.04 -16.84
N PHE A 23 -8.09 10.09 -16.42
CA PHE A 23 -8.41 9.14 -15.35
C PHE A 23 -8.72 9.85 -14.03
N LEU A 24 -7.88 10.81 -13.62
CA LEU A 24 -8.05 11.55 -12.37
C LEU A 24 -9.32 12.40 -12.37
N THR A 25 -9.58 13.14 -13.46
CA THR A 25 -10.82 13.91 -13.64
C THR A 25 -12.04 13.00 -13.53
N ARG A 26 -12.00 11.85 -14.22
CA ARG A 26 -13.10 10.90 -14.17
C ARG A 26 -13.31 10.31 -12.77
N ALA A 27 -12.24 10.08 -12.02
CA ALA A 27 -12.34 9.63 -10.64
C ALA A 27 -13.04 10.66 -9.74
N GLU A 28 -12.76 11.95 -9.92
CA GLU A 28 -13.45 13.03 -9.20
C GLU A 28 -14.93 13.13 -9.57
N GLU A 29 -15.27 13.06 -10.87
CA GLU A 29 -16.65 13.09 -11.37
C GLU A 29 -17.50 11.92 -10.82
N LEU A 30 -16.89 10.74 -10.67
CA LEU A 30 -17.54 9.55 -10.12
C LEU A 30 -17.63 9.57 -8.59
N GLY A 31 -17.07 10.60 -7.94
CA GLY A 31 -17.15 10.78 -6.49
C GLY A 31 -16.24 9.85 -5.69
N PHE A 32 -15.13 9.38 -6.28
CA PHE A 32 -14.10 8.71 -5.50
C PHE A 32 -13.51 9.67 -4.46
N GLU A 33 -13.31 9.19 -3.24
CA GLU A 33 -12.75 10.01 -2.18
C GLU A 33 -11.24 10.15 -2.30
N GLY A 34 -10.55 9.11 -2.79
CA GLY A 34 -9.11 9.15 -2.90
C GLY A 34 -8.52 8.25 -3.97
N GLY A 35 -7.35 8.65 -4.48
CA GLY A 35 -6.51 7.90 -5.38
C GLY A 35 -5.24 7.45 -4.66
N TRP A 36 -4.87 6.16 -4.79
CA TRP A 36 -3.72 5.58 -4.08
C TRP A 36 -2.65 5.07 -5.05
N VAL A 37 -1.39 5.35 -4.73
CA VAL A 37 -0.20 4.79 -5.38
C VAL A 37 0.52 3.80 -4.46
N LEU A 38 1.39 2.96 -5.03
CA LEU A 38 2.25 2.04 -4.29
C LEU A 38 3.70 2.53 -4.32
N GLU A 39 4.56 1.92 -3.52
CA GLU A 39 6.00 2.17 -3.60
C GLU A 39 6.78 0.93 -4.03
N GLN A 40 7.62 1.13 -5.04
CA GLN A 40 8.78 0.29 -5.32
C GLN A 40 9.92 1.12 -5.90
N ILE A 41 10.85 1.56 -5.06
CA ILE A 41 12.01 2.35 -5.51
C ILE A 41 12.94 1.53 -6.41
N VAL A 42 13.22 0.28 -6.00
CA VAL A 42 14.06 -0.66 -6.76
C VAL A 42 13.34 -2.00 -6.85
N GLY A 43 13.12 -2.47 -8.07
CA GLY A 43 12.50 -3.76 -8.34
C GLY A 43 12.10 -3.92 -9.81
N PRO A 44 11.47 -5.04 -10.16
CA PRO A 44 11.17 -5.37 -11.55
C PRO A 44 9.96 -4.63 -12.12
N ALA A 45 9.06 -4.10 -11.27
CA ALA A 45 7.92 -3.33 -11.73
C ALA A 45 8.34 -1.89 -12.09
N PRO A 46 8.00 -1.37 -13.28
CA PRO A 46 8.36 -0.03 -13.69
C PRO A 46 7.37 0.99 -13.11
N LEU A 47 7.42 1.16 -11.80
CA LEU A 47 6.56 2.11 -11.08
C LEU A 47 7.27 3.46 -10.98
N LEU A 48 6.56 4.53 -11.33
CA LEU A 48 7.00 5.88 -11.02
C LEU A 48 7.09 6.07 -9.50
N ALA A 49 8.08 6.85 -9.07
CA ALA A 49 8.26 7.17 -7.66
C ALA A 49 6.99 7.88 -7.12
N PRO A 50 6.48 7.45 -5.94
CA PRO A 50 5.14 7.81 -5.51
C PRO A 50 4.99 9.30 -5.21
N MET A 51 5.99 9.95 -4.63
CA MET A 51 5.88 11.36 -4.22
C MET A 51 5.81 12.28 -5.44
N GLU A 52 6.61 11.99 -6.46
CA GLU A 52 6.68 12.72 -7.73
C GLU A 52 5.38 12.55 -8.51
N LEU A 53 4.86 11.32 -8.59
CA LEU A 53 3.57 11.06 -9.23
C LEU A 53 2.43 11.76 -8.50
N LEU A 54 2.38 11.69 -7.16
CA LEU A 54 1.35 12.37 -6.39
C LEU A 54 1.44 13.90 -6.49
N ALA A 55 2.64 14.49 -6.64
CA ALA A 55 2.79 15.90 -6.93
C ALA A 55 2.13 16.28 -8.27
N TYR A 56 2.32 15.46 -9.31
CA TYR A 56 1.64 15.63 -10.59
C TYR A 56 0.11 15.48 -10.45
N CYS A 57 -0.36 14.47 -9.72
CA CYS A 57 -1.78 14.26 -9.47
C CYS A 57 -2.41 15.43 -8.69
N ALA A 58 -1.68 16.04 -7.75
CA ALA A 58 -2.13 17.20 -6.99
C ALA A 58 -2.43 18.40 -7.88
N ALA A 59 -1.61 18.63 -8.90
CA ALA A 59 -1.83 19.68 -9.91
C ALA A 59 -2.98 19.36 -10.89
N CYS A 60 -3.43 18.10 -10.96
CA CYS A 60 -4.48 17.67 -11.89
C CYS A 60 -5.85 17.46 -11.23
N THR A 61 -5.95 17.65 -9.91
CA THR A 61 -7.16 17.36 -9.12
C THR A 61 -7.41 18.45 -8.10
N GLU A 62 -8.68 18.68 -7.74
CA GLU A 62 -9.05 19.73 -6.78
C GLU A 62 -9.54 19.18 -5.44
N ARG A 63 -10.15 18.00 -5.44
CA ARG A 63 -10.90 17.42 -4.31
C ARG A 63 -10.41 16.03 -3.93
N LEU A 64 -9.90 15.25 -4.88
CA LEU A 64 -9.46 13.87 -4.66
C LEU A 64 -8.38 13.81 -3.58
N ARG A 65 -8.53 12.98 -2.55
CA ARG A 65 -7.43 12.70 -1.62
C ARG A 65 -6.36 11.87 -2.31
N LEU A 66 -5.10 12.15 -2.02
CA LEU A 66 -3.95 11.53 -2.66
C LEU A 66 -3.23 10.69 -1.62
N GLY A 67 -3.17 9.38 -1.84
CA GLY A 67 -2.65 8.44 -0.87
C GLY A 67 -1.47 7.64 -1.40
N VAL A 68 -0.56 7.28 -0.51
CA VAL A 68 0.47 6.25 -0.78
C VAL A 68 0.28 5.08 0.17
N GLY A 69 0.15 3.87 -0.37
CA GLY A 69 -0.12 2.65 0.39
C GLY A 69 0.86 1.54 0.00
N VAL A 70 2.08 1.49 0.51
CA VAL A 70 2.69 2.30 1.59
C VAL A 70 4.13 2.65 1.21
N LEU A 71 4.65 3.74 1.75
CA LEU A 71 6.09 4.08 1.74
C LEU A 71 6.83 3.15 2.70
N VAL A 72 7.95 2.57 2.23
CA VAL A 72 8.89 1.84 3.07
C VAL A 72 9.89 2.83 3.64
N THR A 73 9.50 3.58 4.67
CA THR A 73 10.29 4.73 5.17
C THR A 73 11.69 4.35 5.65
N SER A 74 11.93 3.08 6.02
CA SER A 74 13.27 2.56 6.30
C SER A 74 14.25 2.67 5.13
N LEU A 75 13.78 2.81 3.89
CA LEU A 75 14.63 2.91 2.69
C LEU A 75 14.92 4.36 2.29
N HIS A 76 14.39 5.33 3.02
CA HIS A 76 14.51 6.75 2.70
C HIS A 76 15.38 7.47 3.71
N GLU A 77 15.95 8.59 3.29
CA GLU A 77 16.46 9.60 4.22
C GLU A 77 15.25 10.32 4.87
N PRO A 78 15.06 10.25 6.20
CA PRO A 78 13.86 10.76 6.86
C PRO A 78 13.55 12.24 6.61
N LEU A 79 14.56 13.13 6.64
CA LEU A 79 14.36 14.57 6.43
C LEU A 79 14.09 14.88 4.96
N GLN A 80 14.72 14.18 4.02
CA GLN A 80 14.39 14.32 2.60
C GLN A 80 12.96 13.87 2.31
N LEU A 81 12.54 12.73 2.87
CA LEU A 81 11.18 12.24 2.72
C LEU A 81 10.17 13.16 3.40
N ALA A 82 10.49 13.71 4.59
CA ALA A 82 9.65 14.70 5.26
C ALA A 82 9.44 15.96 4.40
N SER A 83 10.48 16.42 3.73
CA SER A 83 10.43 17.55 2.79
C SER A 83 9.56 17.22 1.57
N ALA A 84 9.76 16.05 0.94
CA ALA A 84 8.96 15.62 -0.21
C ALA A 84 7.46 15.48 0.13
N ILE A 85 7.14 14.89 1.28
CA ILE A 85 5.77 14.79 1.79
C ILE A 85 5.18 16.19 2.04
N THR A 86 5.96 17.09 2.62
CA THR A 86 5.52 18.48 2.82
C THR A 86 5.22 19.16 1.49
N ALA A 87 6.05 18.98 0.47
CA ALA A 87 5.83 19.55 -0.83
C ALA A 87 4.49 19.07 -1.43
N VAL A 88 4.24 17.77 -1.43
CA VAL A 88 2.97 17.22 -1.96
C VAL A 88 1.77 17.63 -1.11
N ASP A 89 1.90 17.67 0.21
CA ASP A 89 0.83 18.14 1.10
C ASP A 89 0.45 19.60 0.78
N ARG A 90 1.44 20.46 0.56
CA ARG A 90 1.21 21.86 0.17
C ARG A 90 0.64 22.00 -1.23
N LEU A 91 1.19 21.29 -2.21
CA LEU A 91 0.70 21.30 -3.61
C LEU A 91 -0.73 20.78 -3.72
N SER A 92 -1.11 19.84 -2.84
CA SER A 92 -2.45 19.27 -2.80
C SER A 92 -3.40 20.03 -1.87
N HIS A 93 -2.96 21.12 -1.22
CA HIS A 93 -3.74 21.86 -0.23
C HIS A 93 -4.26 20.99 0.93
N GLY A 94 -3.43 20.08 1.42
CA GLY A 94 -3.75 19.22 2.57
C GLY A 94 -4.59 17.98 2.22
N ARG A 95 -4.50 17.49 0.98
CA ARG A 95 -5.22 16.29 0.52
C ARG A 95 -4.38 15.02 0.57
N LEU A 96 -3.18 15.05 1.16
CA LEU A 96 -2.26 13.91 1.20
C LEU A 96 -2.55 12.96 2.37
N ASP A 97 -2.56 11.64 2.10
CA ASP A 97 -2.57 10.55 3.07
C ASP A 97 -1.29 9.70 2.95
N VAL A 98 -0.56 9.52 4.05
CA VAL A 98 0.76 8.87 4.03
C VAL A 98 0.68 7.51 4.68
N GLY A 99 0.65 6.45 3.87
CA GLY A 99 0.87 5.09 4.35
C GLY A 99 2.35 4.81 4.56
N VAL A 100 2.70 4.25 5.72
CA VAL A 100 4.08 3.91 6.11
C VAL A 100 4.18 2.45 6.53
N ALA A 101 5.33 1.83 6.26
CA ALA A 101 5.72 0.54 6.79
C ALA A 101 7.24 0.44 6.91
N PRO A 102 7.76 -0.42 7.82
CA PRO A 102 9.19 -0.69 7.89
C PRO A 102 9.69 -1.52 6.69
N GLY A 103 8.78 -2.17 5.96
CA GLY A 103 9.14 -3.15 4.93
C GLY A 103 9.33 -4.54 5.51
N GLY A 104 10.16 -5.37 4.87
CA GLY A 104 10.38 -6.75 5.31
C GLY A 104 11.45 -7.47 4.49
N GLY A 105 11.75 -8.72 4.86
CA GLY A 105 12.94 -9.46 4.41
C GLY A 105 13.13 -9.71 2.90
N ARG A 106 12.18 -9.31 2.05
CA ARG A 106 12.37 -9.29 0.58
C ARG A 106 12.98 -8.00 0.06
N ARG A 107 13.05 -6.95 0.89
CA ARG A 107 13.61 -5.64 0.51
C ARG A 107 15.14 -5.71 0.55
N LYS A 108 15.78 -5.04 -0.41
CA LYS A 108 17.24 -4.96 -0.53
C LYS A 108 17.78 -3.83 0.34
N PHE A 109 17.64 -3.93 1.67
CA PHE A 109 18.05 -2.87 2.62
C PHE A 109 19.49 -2.40 2.42
N ALA A 110 20.42 -3.32 2.13
CA ALA A 110 21.82 -3.00 1.87
C ALA A 110 22.02 -2.05 0.68
N ALA A 111 21.15 -2.08 -0.34
CA ALA A 111 21.23 -1.16 -1.47
C ALA A 111 20.91 0.30 -1.08
N PHE A 112 20.29 0.50 0.08
CA PHE A 112 19.95 1.80 0.66
C PHE A 112 20.82 2.13 1.88
N GLY A 113 21.89 1.36 2.13
CA GLY A 113 22.78 1.56 3.28
C GLY A 113 22.13 1.21 4.64
N VAL A 114 21.05 0.43 4.64
CA VAL A 114 20.30 0.08 5.85
C VAL A 114 20.65 -1.34 6.27
N ASP A 115 20.97 -1.51 7.55
CA ASP A 115 21.15 -2.84 8.13
C ASP A 115 19.80 -3.56 8.22
N LYS A 116 19.75 -4.77 7.66
CA LYS A 116 18.58 -5.66 7.65
C LYS A 116 18.10 -6.03 9.06
N ASP A 117 18.95 -5.93 10.08
CA ASP A 117 18.62 -6.29 11.46
C ASP A 117 18.19 -5.04 12.26
N ALA A 118 18.50 -3.84 11.76
CA ALA A 118 18.16 -2.56 12.38
C ALA A 118 17.01 -1.82 11.69
N PHE A 119 16.46 -2.31 10.57
CA PHE A 119 15.49 -1.58 9.74
C PHE A 119 14.21 -1.13 10.48
N ILE A 120 13.78 -1.86 11.51
CA ILE A 120 12.63 -1.49 12.36
C ILE A 120 13.01 -0.32 13.28
N SER A 121 14.23 -0.31 13.80
CA SER A 121 14.75 0.80 14.59
C SER A 121 14.92 2.04 13.71
N TYR A 122 15.49 1.88 12.51
CA TYR A 122 15.54 2.94 11.48
C TYR A 122 14.16 3.49 11.15
N PHE A 123 13.16 2.61 10.97
CA PHE A 123 11.77 3.00 10.72
C PHE A 123 11.21 3.87 11.85
N THR A 124 11.35 3.41 13.08
CA THR A 124 10.74 4.03 14.26
C THR A 124 11.39 5.39 14.53
N GLU A 125 12.72 5.43 14.56
CA GLU A 125 13.48 6.67 14.77
C GLU A 125 13.30 7.66 13.62
N GLY A 126 13.32 7.18 12.36
CA GLY A 126 13.08 8.02 11.20
C GLY A 126 11.69 8.65 11.23
N LEU A 127 10.66 7.90 11.65
CA LEU A 127 9.30 8.42 11.77
C LEU A 127 9.18 9.48 12.89
N GLU A 128 9.91 9.31 13.99
CA GLU A 128 9.99 10.32 15.06
C GLU A 128 10.64 11.61 14.55
N LEU A 129 11.77 11.49 13.84
CA LEU A 129 12.46 12.64 13.25
C LEU A 129 11.59 13.35 12.20
N MET A 130 10.86 12.62 11.36
CA MET A 130 9.90 13.19 10.40
C MET A 130 8.80 13.97 11.10
N LYS A 131 8.24 13.43 12.20
CA LYS A 131 7.22 14.14 13.00
C LYS A 131 7.78 15.39 13.66
N ALA A 132 9.00 15.33 14.18
CA ALA A 132 9.68 16.51 14.72
C ALA A 132 9.88 17.58 13.62
N ALA A 133 10.29 17.17 12.41
CA ALA A 133 10.42 18.05 11.24
C ALA A 133 9.09 18.74 10.85
N TRP A 134 7.97 18.06 11.00
CA TRP A 134 6.64 18.61 10.69
C TRP A 134 5.97 19.39 11.81
N SER A 135 6.51 19.35 13.03
CA SER A 135 6.00 20.14 14.15
C SER A 135 5.97 21.63 13.84
N ASP A 136 5.22 22.40 14.64
CA ASP A 136 5.18 23.86 14.51
C ASP A 136 6.49 24.54 14.94
N ASP A 137 7.44 23.80 15.54
CA ASP A 137 8.73 24.34 15.92
C ASP A 137 9.56 24.70 14.67
N PRO A 138 10.09 25.94 14.56
CA PRO A 138 10.84 26.37 13.39
C PRO A 138 12.19 25.67 13.26
N ARG A 139 12.69 25.09 14.36
CA ARG A 139 14.00 24.45 14.47
C ARG A 139 13.86 23.12 15.20
N VAL A 140 14.61 22.12 14.78
CA VAL A 140 14.54 20.76 15.29
C VAL A 140 15.90 20.33 15.84
N THR A 141 15.89 19.88 17.09
CA THR A 141 16.99 19.16 17.72
C THR A 141 16.53 17.73 17.98
N PHE A 142 17.30 16.74 17.53
CA PHE A 142 16.99 15.33 17.61
C PHE A 142 18.28 14.51 17.73
N HIS A 143 18.45 13.79 18.84
CA HIS A 143 19.61 12.93 19.07
C HIS A 143 19.16 11.46 19.13
N GLY A 144 19.06 10.85 17.95
CA GLY A 144 18.74 9.44 17.76
C GLY A 144 19.97 8.55 17.67
N ARG A 145 19.75 7.25 17.50
CA ARG A 145 20.79 6.24 17.30
C ARG A 145 21.41 6.31 15.90
N PHE A 146 20.62 6.64 14.89
CA PHE A 146 21.03 6.67 13.47
C PHE A 146 21.12 8.08 12.90
N ARG A 147 20.45 9.04 13.52
CA ARG A 147 20.45 10.45 13.12
C ARG A 147 20.63 11.37 14.31
N GLU A 148 21.52 12.33 14.11
CA GLU A 148 21.77 13.41 15.05
C GLU A 148 21.57 14.73 14.30
N VAL A 149 20.80 15.62 14.90
CA VAL A 149 20.43 16.91 14.34
C VAL A 149 20.40 17.90 15.49
N ASP A 150 21.10 19.02 15.36
CA ASP A 150 21.14 20.06 16.39
C ASP A 150 20.72 21.40 15.78
N ASP A 151 19.70 22.01 16.38
CA ASP A 151 19.19 23.33 16.05
C ASP A 151 18.94 23.53 14.55
N LEU A 152 18.38 22.53 13.85
CA LEU A 152 18.24 22.57 12.40
C LEU A 152 16.97 23.34 11.99
N PRO A 153 17.06 24.41 11.18
CA PRO A 153 15.87 25.04 10.62
C PRO A 153 15.14 24.10 9.65
N VAL A 154 13.84 23.93 9.86
CA VAL A 154 13.00 23.09 8.98
C VAL A 154 11.83 23.91 8.46
N ALA A 155 11.85 24.24 7.17
CA ALA A 155 10.79 24.96 6.48
C ALA A 155 10.72 24.55 4.99
N PRO A 156 9.54 24.64 4.33
CA PRO A 156 8.24 25.00 4.89
C PRO A 156 7.66 23.86 5.76
N LYS A 157 6.56 24.14 6.49
CA LYS A 157 5.77 23.14 7.21
C LYS A 157 4.61 22.64 6.34
N PRO A 158 4.08 21.42 6.56
CA PRO A 158 2.89 20.93 5.86
C PRO A 158 1.68 21.85 6.07
N VAL A 159 0.63 21.71 5.27
CA VAL A 159 -0.67 22.34 5.51
C VAL A 159 -1.39 21.61 6.64
N GLN A 160 -1.38 20.28 6.61
CA GLN A 160 -2.04 19.46 7.62
C GLN A 160 -1.30 19.51 8.97
N ARG A 161 -2.05 19.53 10.07
CA ARG A 161 -1.55 19.57 11.45
C ARG A 161 -2.10 18.41 12.28
N PRO A 162 -1.31 17.83 13.20
CA PRO A 162 0.11 18.14 13.49
C PRO A 162 1.08 17.70 12.37
N HIS A 163 0.64 16.81 11.49
CA HIS A 163 1.34 16.36 10.28
C HIS A 163 0.32 15.74 9.32
N PRO A 164 0.66 15.42 8.06
CA PRO A 164 -0.22 14.66 7.18
C PRO A 164 -0.67 13.33 7.84
N PRO A 165 -1.92 12.87 7.65
CA PRO A 165 -2.40 11.63 8.25
C PRO A 165 -1.50 10.43 7.91
N ILE A 166 -1.03 9.75 8.96
CA ILE A 166 -0.16 8.58 8.83
C ILE A 166 -0.99 7.32 9.00
N TRP A 167 -0.88 6.41 8.03
CA TRP A 167 -1.52 5.10 8.03
C TRP A 167 -0.44 4.02 8.15
N PHE A 168 -0.62 3.05 9.01
CA PHE A 168 0.33 1.94 9.11
C PHE A 168 -0.11 0.77 8.22
N GLY A 169 0.80 0.29 7.39
CA GLY A 169 0.57 -0.92 6.60
C GLY A 169 0.40 -2.14 7.50
N ALA A 170 -0.77 -2.77 7.49
CA ALA A 170 -1.01 -3.98 8.26
C ALA A 170 -0.75 -5.22 7.38
N SER A 171 0.20 -6.06 7.80
CA SER A 171 0.37 -7.41 7.23
C SER A 171 -0.23 -8.45 8.18
N PRO A 172 -1.14 -9.32 7.74
CA PRO A 172 -1.80 -10.31 8.61
C PRO A 172 -0.82 -11.33 9.23
N ARG A 173 0.41 -11.42 8.72
CA ARG A 173 1.44 -12.35 9.24
C ARG A 173 2.29 -11.77 10.37
N ARG A 174 2.30 -10.45 10.57
CA ARG A 174 3.02 -9.78 11.67
C ARG A 174 2.22 -8.56 12.10
N PRO A 175 1.34 -8.69 13.11
CA PRO A 175 0.71 -7.54 13.74
C PRO A 175 1.81 -6.63 14.30
N TRP A 176 1.73 -5.32 14.03
CA TRP A 176 2.57 -4.33 14.69
C TRP A 176 2.16 -4.26 16.17
N PRO A 177 3.08 -4.44 17.14
CA PRO A 177 2.78 -4.17 18.53
C PRO A 177 2.68 -2.65 18.70
N ALA A 178 1.45 -2.13 18.66
CA ALA A 178 1.21 -0.72 18.95
C ALA A 178 1.58 -0.41 20.41
N PRO A 179 2.34 0.65 20.69
CA PRO A 179 2.34 1.23 22.04
C PRO A 179 0.91 1.59 22.43
N CYS A 180 0.49 1.21 23.64
CA CYS A 180 -0.85 1.54 24.15
C CYS A 180 -1.10 3.06 24.03
N GLY A 181 -2.15 3.45 23.29
CA GLY A 181 -2.59 4.84 23.17
C GLY A 181 -2.47 5.48 21.79
N THR A 182 -1.84 4.83 20.79
CA THR A 182 -1.82 5.37 19.42
C THR A 182 -3.04 4.90 18.64
N ALA A 183 -3.90 5.82 18.20
CA ALA A 183 -4.97 5.51 17.25
C ALA A 183 -4.34 5.13 15.89
N ILE A 184 -4.25 3.83 15.61
CA ILE A 184 -3.71 3.32 14.35
C ILE A 184 -4.80 3.34 13.30
N ARG A 185 -4.59 4.12 12.24
CA ARG A 185 -5.33 3.98 10.99
C ARG A 185 -4.65 2.90 10.15
N SER A 186 -5.29 1.74 10.00
CA SER A 186 -4.75 0.62 9.23
C SER A 186 -5.23 0.68 7.77
N TRP A 187 -4.30 0.61 6.82
CA TRP A 187 -4.62 0.40 5.43
C TRP A 187 -4.55 -1.10 5.09
N ALA A 188 -5.59 -1.62 4.44
CA ALA A 188 -5.62 -2.98 3.92
C ALA A 188 -5.85 -2.92 2.40
N PRO A 189 -4.96 -3.51 1.58
CA PRO A 189 -5.20 -3.58 0.14
C PRO A 189 -6.47 -4.39 -0.14
N ALA A 190 -7.15 -4.07 -1.24
CA ALA A 190 -8.24 -4.90 -1.74
C ALA A 190 -7.75 -6.35 -1.85
N ARG A 191 -8.47 -7.28 -1.21
CA ARG A 191 -8.14 -8.71 -1.27
C ARG A 191 -8.08 -9.11 -2.73
N ARG A 192 -6.99 -9.80 -3.14
CA ARG A 192 -7.04 -10.58 -4.37
C ARG A 192 -8.30 -11.44 -4.28
N PRO A 193 -9.16 -11.49 -5.32
CA PRO A 193 -10.18 -12.53 -5.35
C PRO A 193 -9.46 -13.87 -5.13
N PRO A 194 -10.02 -14.80 -4.35
CA PRO A 194 -9.41 -16.11 -4.18
C PRO A 194 -9.09 -16.63 -5.58
N SER A 195 -7.80 -16.93 -5.82
CA SER A 195 -7.42 -17.60 -7.04
C SER A 195 -8.35 -18.81 -7.16
N ARG A 196 -9.17 -18.85 -8.21
CA ARG A 196 -9.82 -20.09 -8.61
C ARG A 196 -8.69 -21.10 -8.68
N SER A 197 -8.66 -22.04 -7.75
CA SER A 197 -7.84 -23.23 -7.84
C SER A 197 -8.02 -23.76 -9.26
N PRO A 198 -6.97 -24.15 -9.98
CA PRO A 198 -7.16 -24.88 -11.21
C PRO A 198 -8.05 -26.06 -10.84
N GLY A 199 -9.25 -26.11 -11.43
CA GLY A 199 -10.08 -27.29 -11.33
C GLY A 199 -9.25 -28.50 -11.75
N PRO A 200 -9.50 -29.69 -11.17
CA PRO A 200 -8.72 -30.88 -11.49
C PRO A 200 -8.70 -31.08 -13.01
N SER A 201 -7.50 -31.34 -13.54
CA SER A 201 -7.22 -31.66 -14.93
C SER A 201 -8.19 -32.73 -15.45
N PRO A 202 -8.64 -32.68 -16.72
CA PRO A 202 -9.53 -33.69 -17.27
C PRO A 202 -8.73 -34.95 -17.62
N SER A 203 -8.35 -35.73 -16.61
CA SER A 203 -7.87 -37.10 -16.76
C SER A 203 -8.20 -37.90 -15.50
N CYS A 204 -9.48 -38.03 -15.20
CA CYS A 204 -10.07 -39.12 -14.41
C CYS A 204 -11.56 -38.83 -14.22
N ALA A 205 -12.38 -39.19 -15.19
CA ALA A 205 -13.83 -39.22 -15.06
C ALA A 205 -14.37 -40.47 -15.78
N ALA A 206 -14.30 -41.60 -15.08
CA ALA A 206 -15.18 -42.77 -15.16
C ALA A 206 -14.61 -43.76 -14.13
N SER A 207 -15.30 -44.23 -13.11
CA SER A 207 -16.74 -44.49 -12.98
C SER A 207 -17.07 -44.65 -11.49
N SER A 208 -18.08 -43.92 -11.02
CA SER A 208 -18.86 -44.34 -9.85
C SER A 208 -20.32 -44.35 -10.27
N THR A 209 -20.76 -45.49 -10.80
CA THR A 209 -22.17 -45.71 -11.09
C THR A 209 -22.84 -46.21 -9.82
N ARG A 210 -23.86 -45.44 -9.45
CA ARG A 210 -24.77 -45.57 -8.33
C ARG A 210 -25.38 -46.98 -8.25
N ASN A 211 -25.37 -47.53 -7.04
CA ASN A 211 -26.05 -48.77 -6.66
C ASN A 211 -27.57 -48.54 -6.60
N THR A 212 -28.33 -49.18 -7.48
CA THR A 212 -29.76 -49.43 -7.29
C THR A 212 -30.05 -50.87 -7.68
N ARG A 213 -30.31 -51.71 -6.67
CA ARG A 213 -30.97 -53.01 -6.80
C ARG A 213 -32.45 -52.79 -7.11
N THR A 214 -32.95 -53.49 -8.12
CA THR A 214 -34.39 -53.68 -8.38
C THR A 214 -34.69 -55.18 -8.17
N PRO A 215 -35.80 -55.56 -7.50
CA PRO A 215 -36.11 -56.98 -7.23
C PRO A 215 -36.95 -57.59 -8.35
N PRO A 216 -36.90 -58.91 -8.58
CA PRO A 216 -37.91 -59.60 -9.39
C PRO A 216 -38.84 -60.46 -8.52
N GLY A 217 -40.13 -60.41 -8.87
CA GLY A 217 -41.15 -61.34 -8.42
C GLY A 217 -41.02 -62.71 -9.11
N SER A 218 -41.39 -63.74 -8.36
CA SER A 218 -41.69 -65.13 -8.73
C SER A 218 -42.93 -65.28 -9.63
N PRO A 219 -43.34 -66.46 -10.14
CA PRO A 219 -42.80 -67.83 -9.98
C PRO A 219 -42.63 -68.66 -11.29
N SER A 220 -42.03 -69.85 -11.15
CA SER A 220 -41.96 -71.02 -12.06
C SER A 220 -43.37 -71.61 -12.41
N PRO A 221 -43.57 -72.64 -13.29
CA PRO A 221 -42.83 -73.93 -13.35
C PRO A 221 -42.73 -74.65 -14.74
N SER A 222 -42.13 -75.85 -14.72
CA SER A 222 -42.15 -76.94 -15.74
C SER A 222 -41.39 -76.67 -17.05
N GLY A 223 -40.63 -77.58 -17.68
CA GLY A 223 -40.51 -79.03 -17.54
C GLY A 223 -40.59 -79.67 -18.94
N SER A 224 -39.47 -80.20 -19.42
CA SER A 224 -39.26 -81.17 -20.53
C SER A 224 -39.78 -80.85 -21.94
N THR A 225 -38.88 -80.86 -22.94
CA THR A 225 -38.53 -82.06 -23.73
C THR A 225 -37.17 -81.87 -24.39
#